data_AF-F0G5E7-F1
#
_entry.id   AF-F0G5E7-F1
#
_cell.length_a   1.000
_cell.length_b   1.000
_cell.length_c   1.000
_cell.angle_alpha   90.00
_cell.angle_beta   90.00
_cell.angle_gamma   90.00
#
_symmetry.space_group_name_H-M   'P 1'
#
loop_
_entity.id
_entity.type
_entity.pdbx_description
1 polymer ?
#
loop_
_entity_poly.entity_id
_entity_poly.type
_entity_poly.pdbx_seq_one_letter_code
_entity_poly.pdbx_strand_id
1 'polypeptide(L)'
;MASKSVVIEVKEITLAIELIELGARLQLLEAETSLSRDRLIKLYKELKGVSPPKGMLPFSTDWFMTWQPNIHSSLFYNIYRFMQDHGRCEP
;
A
#
# COMPACT_ATOMS: atom_id res chain seq x y z
N MET A 1 -20.35 -17.95 -11.79
CA MET A 1 -19.48 -16.89 -11.22
C MET A 1 -20.01 -16.59 -9.85
N ALA A 2 -19.28 -16.94 -8.78
CA ALA A 2 -19.74 -16.66 -7.42
C ALA A 2 -19.86 -15.13 -7.24
N SER A 3 -21.02 -14.65 -6.78
CA SER A 3 -21.23 -13.25 -6.45
C SER A 3 -20.17 -12.83 -5.43
N LYS A 4 -19.28 -11.89 -5.80
CA LYS A 4 -18.34 -11.31 -4.85
C LYS A 4 -19.14 -10.78 -3.65
N SER A 5 -18.73 -11.18 -2.45
CA SER A 5 -19.39 -10.72 -1.22
C SER A 5 -19.23 -9.21 -1.11
N VAL A 6 -20.35 -8.49 -0.95
CA VAL A 6 -20.37 -7.04 -0.74
C VAL A 6 -19.51 -6.65 0.46
N VAL A 7 -19.47 -7.49 1.50
CA VAL A 7 -18.65 -7.26 2.70
C VAL A 7 -17.15 -7.26 2.36
N ILE A 8 -16.71 -8.17 1.48
CA ILE A 8 -15.31 -8.23 1.05
C ILE A 8 -14.99 -6.99 0.21
N GLU A 9 -15.89 -6.60 -0.68
CA GLU A 9 -15.71 -5.41 -1.51
C GLU A 9 -15.60 -4.11 -0.69
N VAL A 10 -16.42 -3.97 0.36
CA VAL A 10 -16.33 -2.84 1.28
C VAL A 10 -14.98 -2.85 2.01
N LYS A 11 -14.53 -4.01 2.51
CA LYS A 11 -13.22 -4.13 3.16
C LYS A 11 -12.07 -3.71 2.26
N GLU A 12 -12.08 -4.11 0.99
CA GLU A 12 -11.05 -3.71 0.03
C GLU A 12 -11.05 -2.22 -0.26
N ILE A 13 -12.23 -1.60 -0.33
CA ILE A 13 -12.34 -0.14 -0.48
C ILE A 13 -11.77 0.55 0.76
N THR A 14 -12.16 0.11 1.96
CA THR A 14 -11.66 0.70 3.22
C THR A 14 -10.14 0.59 3.31
N LEU A 15 -9.58 -0.58 2.99
CA LEU A 15 -8.12 -0.78 2.94
C LEU A 15 -7.46 0.17 1.93
N ALA A 16 -8.03 0.31 0.73
CA ALA A 16 -7.49 1.22 -0.28
C ALA A 16 -7.51 2.69 0.19
N ILE A 17 -8.57 3.11 0.90
CA ILE A 17 -8.67 4.46 1.47
C ILE A 17 -7.55 4.69 2.50
N GLU A 18 -7.41 3.78 3.46
CA GLU A 18 -6.38 3.87 4.52
C GLU A 18 -4.97 3.95 3.92
N LEU A 19 -4.67 3.10 2.93
CA LEU A 19 -3.38 3.12 2.24
C LEU A 19 -3.15 4.45 1.49
N ILE A 20 -4.16 5.00 0.80
CA ILE A 20 -4.06 6.30 0.13
C ILE A 20 -3.81 7.43 1.13
N GLU A 21 -4.45 7.38 2.29
CA GLU A 21 -4.23 8.36 3.36
C GLU A 21 -2.79 8.34 3.87
N LEU A 22 -2.22 7.15 4.04
CA LEU A 22 -0.81 6.91 4.37
C LEU A 22 0.17 7.28 3.24
N GLY A 23 -0.32 7.65 2.06
CA GLY A 23 0.50 8.07 0.93
C GLY A 23 0.98 6.92 0.04
N ALA A 24 0.28 5.79 0.07
CA ALA A 24 0.53 4.68 -0.84
C ALA A 24 0.47 5.12 -2.30
N ARG A 25 1.42 4.60 -3.10
CA ARG A 25 1.41 4.79 -4.55
C ARG A 25 0.49 3.79 -5.23
N LEU A 26 0.04 4.15 -6.44
CA LEU A 26 -0.89 3.31 -7.21
C LEU A 26 -0.38 1.89 -7.42
N GLN A 27 0.93 1.70 -7.64
CA GLN A 27 1.52 0.36 -7.80
C GLN A 27 1.42 -0.50 -6.54
N LEU A 28 1.49 0.11 -5.34
CA LEU A 28 1.30 -0.61 -4.08
C LEU A 28 -0.18 -0.98 -3.91
N LEU A 29 -1.09 -0.05 -4.22
CA LEU A 29 -2.53 -0.31 -4.15
C LEU A 29 -2.99 -1.41 -5.11
N GLU A 30 -2.39 -1.48 -6.31
CA GLU A 30 -2.64 -2.54 -7.29
C GLU A 30 -2.12 -3.91 -6.84
N ALA A 31 -1.09 -3.96 -5.99
CA ALA A 31 -0.55 -5.20 -5.45
C ALA A 31 -1.31 -5.70 -4.21
N GLU A 32 -1.77 -4.78 -3.36
CA GLU A 32 -2.39 -5.10 -2.06
C GLU A 32 -3.93 -5.21 -2.12
N THR A 33 -4.57 -4.77 -3.22
CA THR A 33 -6.04 -4.80 -3.35
C THR A 33 -6.49 -5.48 -4.64
N SER A 34 -7.68 -6.11 -4.67
CA SER A 34 -8.24 -6.66 -5.92
C SER A 34 -9.05 -5.65 -6.74
N LEU A 35 -8.98 -4.36 -6.38
CA LEU A 35 -9.68 -3.28 -7.07
C LEU A 35 -9.07 -3.01 -8.44
N SER A 36 -9.92 -2.71 -9.42
CA SER A 36 -9.44 -2.32 -10.75
C SER A 36 -8.69 -0.99 -10.69
N ARG A 37 -7.69 -0.85 -11.55
CA ARG A 37 -6.89 0.36 -11.69
C ARG A 37 -7.72 1.64 -11.85
N ASP A 38 -8.77 1.59 -12.68
CA ASP A 38 -9.65 2.74 -12.89
C ASP A 38 -10.39 3.16 -11.61
N ARG A 39 -10.77 2.19 -10.78
CA ARG A 39 -11.45 2.44 -9.51
C ARG A 39 -10.49 3.02 -8.48
N LEU A 40 -9.24 2.52 -8.42
CA LEU A 40 -8.18 3.09 -7.58
C LEU A 40 -7.84 4.54 -7.98
N ILE A 41 -7.76 4.84 -9.28
CA ILE A 41 -7.50 6.21 -9.76
C ILE A 41 -8.64 7.16 -9.38
N LYS A 42 -9.90 6.73 -9.51
CA LYS A 42 -11.06 7.53 -9.09
C LYS A 42 -11.03 7.79 -7.59
N LEU A 43 -10.83 6.75 -6.78
CA LEU A 43 -10.74 6.84 -5.33
C LEU A 43 -9.61 7.78 -4.89
N TYR A 44 -8.44 7.68 -5.51
CA TYR A 44 -7.32 8.57 -5.22
C TYR A 44 -7.64 10.04 -5.52
N LYS A 45 -8.30 10.31 -6.67
CA LYS A 45 -8.72 11.67 -7.04
C LYS A 45 -9.78 12.23 -6.10
N GLU A 46 -10.72 11.40 -5.66
CA GLU A 46 -11.76 11.78 -4.70
C GLU A 46 -11.16 12.17 -3.35
N LEU A 47 -10.16 11.41 -2.86
CA LEU A 47 -9.54 11.64 -1.55
C LEU A 47 -8.50 12.76 -1.55
N LYS A 48 -7.60 12.80 -2.55
CA LYS A 48 -6.46 13.73 -2.58
C LYS A 48 -6.66 14.93 -3.50
N GLY A 49 -7.72 14.96 -4.30
CA GLY A 49 -8.02 16.05 -5.25
C GLY A 49 -7.04 16.15 -6.43
N VAL A 50 -6.02 15.29 -6.49
CA VAL A 50 -4.98 15.30 -7.52
C VAL A 50 -4.88 13.94 -8.19
N SER A 51 -4.32 13.89 -9.40
CA SER A 51 -4.03 12.61 -10.03
C SER A 51 -2.86 11.92 -9.33
N PRO A 52 -2.87 10.58 -9.20
CA PRO A 52 -1.77 9.86 -8.59
C PRO A 52 -0.47 10.13 -9.36
N PRO A 53 0.67 10.27 -8.66
CA PRO A 53 1.95 10.57 -9.28
C PRO A 53 2.32 9.47 -10.28
N LYS A 54 2.70 9.91 -11.49
CA LYS A 54 3.17 9.02 -12.56
C LYS A 54 4.64 8.71 -12.33
N GLY A 55 5.00 7.42 -12.35
CA GLY A 55 6.38 6.96 -12.23
C GLY A 55 6.44 5.62 -11.53
N MET A 56 7.39 4.77 -11.92
CA MET A 56 7.61 3.49 -11.24
C MET A 56 8.21 3.73 -9.85
N LEU A 57 7.83 2.91 -8.88
CA LEU A 57 8.56 2.82 -7.62
C LEU A 57 10.02 2.42 -7.93
N PRO A 58 11.02 2.96 -7.21
CA PRO A 58 12.36 2.43 -7.31
C PRO A 58 12.35 1.01 -6.73
N PHE A 59 12.46 0.01 -7.59
CA PHE A 59 12.56 -1.40 -7.21
C PHE A 59 14.00 -1.87 -7.00
N SER A 60 14.99 -0.99 -7.18
CA SER A 60 16.39 -1.38 -7.02
C SER A 60 16.73 -1.58 -5.55
N THR A 61 17.34 -2.73 -5.26
CA THR A 61 17.96 -3.03 -3.97
C THR A 61 19.07 -2.03 -3.61
N ASP A 62 19.66 -1.37 -4.61
CA ASP A 62 20.73 -0.38 -4.42
C ASP A 62 20.25 0.84 -3.63
N TRP A 63 18.95 1.15 -3.69
CA TRP A 63 18.39 2.27 -2.93
C TRP A 63 18.63 2.08 -1.43
N PHE A 64 18.51 0.84 -0.93
CA PHE A 64 18.71 0.49 0.48
C PHE A 64 20.18 0.43 0.90
N MET A 65 21.13 0.42 -0.04
CA MET A 65 22.56 0.37 0.26
C MET A 65 23.15 1.74 0.56
N THR A 66 22.43 2.82 0.26
CA THR A 66 22.84 4.18 0.62
C THR A 66 22.60 4.47 2.10
N TRP A 67 23.51 5.21 2.75
CA TRP A 67 23.56 5.32 4.22
C TRP A 67 22.24 5.74 4.89
N GLN A 68 21.56 6.77 4.38
CA GLN A 68 20.34 7.30 4.99
C GLN A 68 19.12 6.37 4.75
N PRO A 69 18.81 5.96 3.51
CA PRO A 69 17.81 4.93 3.24
C PRO A 69 18.07 3.62 3.98
N ASN A 70 19.33 3.20 4.15
CA ASN A 70 19.68 2.00 4.90
C ASN A 70 19.22 2.09 6.35
N ILE A 71 19.53 3.20 7.04
CA ILE A 71 19.11 3.41 8.44
C ILE A 71 17.59 3.41 8.54
N HIS A 72 16.90 4.17 7.68
CA HIS A 72 15.44 4.29 7.73
C HIS A 72 14.74 2.96 7.43
N SER A 73 15.18 2.25 6.40
CA SER A 73 14.61 0.95 6.03
C SER A 73 14.89 -0.13 7.07
N SER A 74 16.08 -0.13 7.67
CA SER A 74 16.44 -1.06 8.74
C SER A 74 15.60 -0.83 10.00
N LEU A 75 15.36 0.43 10.38
CA LEU A 75 14.47 0.76 11.49
C LEU A 75 13.04 0.29 11.22
N PHE A 76 12.50 0.62 10.04
CA PHE A 76 11.16 0.18 9.63
C PHE A 76 11.03 -1.34 9.65
N TYR A 77 11.99 -2.05 9.07
CA TYR A 77 11.97 -3.51 9.00
C TYR A 77 12.04 -4.17 10.37
N ASN A 78 12.84 -3.62 11.31
CA ASN A 78 12.88 -4.13 12.68
C ASN A 78 11.55 -3.92 13.42
N ILE A 79 10.89 -2.78 13.23
CA ILE A 79 9.55 -2.54 13.79
C ILE A 79 8.55 -3.54 13.21
N TYR A 80 8.56 -3.73 11.89
CA TYR A 80 7.71 -4.72 11.22
C TYR A 80 7.92 -6.13 11.78
N ARG A 81 9.18 -6.56 11.91
CA ARG A 81 9.53 -7.87 12.49
C ARG A 81 9.03 -8.02 13.92
N PHE A 82 9.19 -6.99 14.74
CA PHE A 82 8.67 -7.00 16.10
C PHE A 82 7.14 -7.15 16.12
N MET A 83 6.42 -6.41 15.27
CA MET A 83 4.96 -6.50 15.16
C MET A 83 4.51 -7.89 14.67
N GLN A 84 5.24 -8.50 13.74
CA GLN A 84 4.95 -9.85 13.26
C GLN A 84 5.17 -10.91 14.35
N ASP A 85 6.29 -10.83 15.07
CA ASP A 85 6.67 -11.83 16.06
C ASP A 85 5.87 -11.71 17.38
N HIS A 86 5.51 -10.49 17.79
CA HIS A 86 4.91 -10.22 19.11
C HIS A 86 3.51 -9.59 19.04
N GLY A 87 3.15 -8.95 17.93
CA GLY A 87 1.94 -8.14 17.81
C GLY A 87 0.66 -8.91 17.53
N ARG A 88 0.71 -10.24 17.36
CA ARG A 88 -0.45 -11.07 16.94
C ARG A 88 -1.17 -10.53 15.70
N CYS A 89 -0.44 -9.88 14.80
CA CYS A 89 -0.95 -9.53 13.49
C CYS A 89 -0.98 -10.81 12.66
N GLU A 90 -2.12 -11.50 12.63
CA GLU A 90 -2.31 -12.61 11.68
C GLU A 90 -2.31 -12.05 10.25
N PRO A 91 -1.72 -12.78 9.28
CA PRO A 91 -1.70 -12.38 7.87
C PRO A 91 -3.08 -12.38 7.22
#